data_AF-A0A3D5E3L7-F1
#
_entry.id   AF-A0A3D5E3L7-F1
#
_cell.length_a   1.000
_cell.length_b   1.000
_cell.length_c   1.000
_cell.angle_alpha   90.00
_cell.angle_beta   90.00
_cell.angle_gamma   90.00
#
_symmetry.space_group_name_H-M   'P 1'
#
loop_
_entity.id
_entity.type
_entity.pdbx_description
1 polymer ?
#
loop_
_entity_poly.entity_id
_entity_poly.type
_entity_poly.pdbx_seq_one_letter_code
_entity_poly.pdbx_strand_id
1 'polypeptide(L)'
;MAGITQQVPNYVMGMSQQPDELKAPGQLVDIKNAIPDVTRGLSKRPGGQLVSAITPNGGTLSWFHIYIDEDTQFIGNVNTSGVIQVWRTSDGASIPIGYDDVPGTNACTYLTGWTDSNDIQGLTLNEHTFLTNRTVTTAMKTGGSDKSPAALHEAIIELKTVSYGKQYAVDIFDPTSTATTTTTRATAIALTGSPSGIETGGADDGSCGHQAREILTKTGVSLGGGSRTGNNLRVELDVRCIPVVDPNNVGTASSGAQYNNSYAPFVQLQFGGEGWQENDTTTLTMENGFSHDLKITKHASIVSRANIGAIRPAATSSSVDEAVTANGILGDLKAAIDASESARISGGGSDVITTSISGNSLHLSRASAFNITTPEPQLLSIIAGSAQTIGDLPMNARHGMIVKISNSGEDDDDYYLKFNADNQTAGSNETLASPRFGTGVWNECTGPDLPITFDNTTMPVKLVRGLPGSYNINGTGSQSYPNGIFKVQPIEWVDRLVGDESSNPSPSFLGEKINKLLLFRSRLVVLASDTVVCSRTNDEFNFWSKSAQSITNDDPIDISSSSTLPTVLYDATEVNSGLIVFSSNQQFM
;
A
#
# COMPACT_ATOMS: atom_id res chain seq x y z
N MET A 1 -28.71 24.83 92.43
CA MET A 1 -28.61 24.22 91.09
C MET A 1 -28.58 25.36 90.09
N ALA A 2 -27.46 25.56 89.38
CA ALA A 2 -27.41 26.52 88.28
C ALA A 2 -28.12 25.89 87.07
N GLY A 3 -29.04 26.61 86.43
CA GLY A 3 -29.68 26.14 85.20
C GLY A 3 -28.71 26.27 84.03
N ILE A 4 -28.38 25.16 83.37
CA ILE A 4 -27.60 25.17 82.12
C ILE A 4 -28.58 25.20 80.95
N THR A 5 -28.41 26.17 80.04
CA THR A 5 -29.16 26.26 78.80
C THR A 5 -28.18 26.37 77.64
N GLN A 6 -28.47 25.69 76.53
CA GLN A 6 -27.67 25.71 75.32
C GLN A 6 -28.59 25.93 74.13
N GLN A 7 -28.23 26.88 73.26
CA GLN A 7 -28.95 27.16 72.02
C GLN A 7 -28.13 26.61 70.85
N VAL A 8 -28.72 25.71 70.07
CA VAL A 8 -28.15 25.24 68.81
C VAL A 8 -28.70 26.15 67.70
N PRO A 9 -27.86 26.94 67.01
CA PRO A 9 -28.34 28.01 66.14
C PRO A 9 -28.86 27.52 64.79
N ASN A 10 -28.39 26.38 64.29
CA ASN A 10 -28.81 25.80 63.00
C ASN A 10 -28.60 24.27 62.99
N TYR A 11 -29.19 23.61 61.99
CA TYR A 11 -29.07 22.16 61.77
C TYR A 11 -28.53 21.83 60.37
N VAL A 12 -27.57 22.64 59.90
CA VAL A 12 -27.07 22.56 58.51
C VAL A 12 -25.87 21.64 58.35
N MET A 13 -25.28 21.14 59.45
CA MET A 13 -24.04 20.38 59.43
C MET A 13 -24.20 18.90 59.04
N GLY A 14 -25.43 18.49 58.69
CA GLY A 14 -25.72 17.14 58.19
C GLY A 14 -25.70 16.05 59.26
N MET A 15 -25.58 14.80 58.81
CA MET A 15 -25.54 13.63 59.68
C MET A 15 -24.11 13.32 60.13
N SER A 16 -23.93 12.91 61.38
CA SER A 16 -22.66 12.42 61.91
C SER A 16 -22.86 11.16 62.76
N GLN A 17 -22.14 10.09 62.39
CA GLN A 17 -22.09 8.84 63.15
C GLN A 17 -20.98 8.83 64.23
N GLN A 18 -20.29 9.96 64.42
CA GLN A 18 -19.29 10.07 65.48
C GLN A 18 -19.93 9.88 66.87
N PRO A 19 -19.15 9.50 67.90
CA PRO A 19 -19.61 9.51 69.29
C PRO A 19 -20.15 10.89 69.73
N ASP A 20 -21.11 10.92 70.65
CA ASP A 20 -21.82 12.16 71.04
C ASP A 20 -20.88 13.26 71.57
N GLU A 21 -19.80 12.87 72.25
CA GLU A 21 -18.79 13.80 72.78
C GLU A 21 -18.01 14.56 71.69
N LEU A 22 -17.97 14.03 70.47
CA LEU A 22 -17.27 14.62 69.32
C LEU A 22 -18.21 15.34 68.36
N LYS A 23 -19.53 15.28 68.60
CA LYS A 23 -20.51 15.92 67.71
C LYS A 23 -20.50 17.43 67.90
N ALA A 24 -20.38 18.14 66.78
CA ALA A 24 -20.53 19.57 66.77
C ALA A 24 -22.03 19.94 66.96
N PRO A 25 -22.35 21.01 67.72
CA PRO A 25 -23.71 21.55 67.78
C PRO A 25 -24.24 21.87 66.38
N GLY A 26 -25.38 21.29 66.01
CA GLY A 26 -25.99 21.44 64.69
C GLY A 26 -25.81 20.23 63.75
N GLN A 27 -25.00 19.23 64.15
CA GLN A 27 -25.01 17.90 63.54
C GLN A 27 -26.16 17.05 64.08
N LEU A 28 -26.69 16.18 63.24
CA LEU A 28 -27.79 15.28 63.56
C LEU A 28 -27.33 13.82 63.56
N VAL A 29 -27.96 12.97 64.37
CA VAL A 29 -27.74 11.51 64.33
C VAL A 29 -28.36 10.91 63.08
N ASP A 30 -29.57 11.34 62.73
CA ASP A 30 -30.34 10.83 61.61
C ASP A 30 -31.19 11.96 61.02
N ILE A 31 -31.27 12.00 59.69
CA ILE A 31 -32.05 12.98 58.93
C ILE A 31 -32.76 12.25 57.79
N LYS A 32 -34.09 12.09 57.91
CA LYS A 32 -34.91 11.39 56.90
C LYS A 32 -35.77 12.38 56.13
N ASN A 33 -35.66 12.34 54.79
CA ASN A 33 -36.49 13.12 53.87
C ASN A 33 -36.48 14.65 54.15
N ALA A 34 -35.37 15.19 54.64
CA ALA A 34 -35.19 16.61 54.90
C ALA A 34 -33.91 17.12 54.22
N ILE A 35 -33.92 18.40 53.83
CA ILE A 35 -32.81 19.09 53.20
C ILE A 35 -32.37 20.22 54.14
N PRO A 36 -31.10 20.23 54.58
CA PRO A 36 -30.53 21.36 55.31
C PRO A 36 -30.29 22.52 54.33
N ASP A 37 -30.98 23.63 54.54
CA ASP A 37 -30.82 24.88 53.81
C ASP A 37 -30.23 25.95 54.75
N VAL A 38 -29.23 26.69 54.28
CA VAL A 38 -28.52 27.69 55.09
C VAL A 38 -29.39 28.88 55.51
N THR A 39 -30.47 29.16 54.78
CA THR A 39 -31.39 30.27 55.05
C THR A 39 -32.69 29.81 55.69
N ARG A 40 -33.26 28.70 55.23
CA ARG A 40 -34.57 28.19 55.65
C ARG A 40 -34.46 27.14 56.77
N GLY A 41 -33.25 26.82 57.20
CA GLY A 41 -33.00 25.79 58.20
C GLY A 41 -33.32 24.39 57.64
N LEU A 42 -33.99 23.55 58.44
CA LEU A 42 -34.31 22.19 58.03
C LEU A 42 -35.70 22.12 57.39
N SER A 43 -35.75 21.98 56.06
CA SER A 43 -37.02 21.81 55.33
C SER A 43 -37.23 20.36 54.88
N LYS A 44 -38.49 19.95 54.68
CA LYS A 44 -38.79 18.66 54.03
C LYS A 44 -38.25 18.69 52.59
N ARG A 45 -37.78 17.55 52.08
CA ARG A 45 -37.39 17.43 50.68
C ARG A 45 -38.58 17.80 49.76
N PRO A 46 -38.33 18.41 48.60
CA PRO A 46 -39.35 18.57 47.57
C PRO A 46 -40.03 17.23 47.29
N GLY A 47 -41.35 17.27 47.17
CA GLY A 47 -42.11 16.09 46.74
C GLY A 47 -41.72 15.71 45.32
N GLY A 48 -41.66 14.41 45.02
CA GLY A 48 -41.54 13.95 43.64
C GLY A 48 -42.89 14.09 42.93
N GLN A 49 -42.93 14.83 41.83
CA GLN A 49 -44.11 14.84 40.96
C GLN A 49 -44.07 13.60 40.07
N LEU A 50 -45.11 12.77 40.14
CA LEU A 50 -45.28 11.67 39.20
C LEU A 50 -45.67 12.25 37.84
N VAL A 51 -44.81 12.06 36.83
CA VAL A 51 -45.09 12.44 35.44
C VAL A 51 -45.94 11.37 34.77
N SER A 52 -45.42 10.15 34.72
CA SER A 52 -46.10 8.98 34.12
C SER A 52 -45.45 7.69 34.62
N ALA A 53 -46.18 6.57 34.56
CA ALA A 53 -45.63 5.25 34.85
C ALA A 53 -45.07 4.62 33.56
N ILE A 54 -43.81 4.17 33.61
CA ILE A 54 -43.14 3.45 32.52
C ILE A 54 -43.01 1.96 32.84
N THR A 55 -43.00 1.12 31.82
CA THR A 55 -42.81 -0.34 31.96
C THR A 55 -41.51 -0.75 31.28
N PRO A 56 -40.39 -0.77 32.01
CA PRO A 56 -39.12 -1.25 31.47
C PRO A 56 -39.12 -2.78 31.33
N ASN A 57 -38.22 -3.28 30.48
CA ASN A 57 -37.95 -4.71 30.32
C ASN A 57 -37.52 -5.34 31.66
N GLY A 58 -37.84 -6.63 31.86
CA GLY A 58 -37.38 -7.37 33.03
C GLY A 58 -35.87 -7.66 32.97
N GLY A 59 -35.26 -7.91 34.13
CA GLY A 59 -33.85 -8.30 34.27
C GLY A 59 -32.93 -7.15 34.68
N THR A 60 -31.62 -7.35 34.54
CA THR A 60 -30.62 -6.30 34.76
C THR A 60 -30.72 -5.28 33.62
N LEU A 61 -30.77 -4.00 33.98
CA LEU A 61 -30.88 -2.89 33.04
C LEU A 61 -29.73 -1.91 33.25
N SER A 62 -29.08 -1.50 32.17
CA SER A 62 -28.17 -0.37 32.18
C SER A 62 -28.93 0.87 31.71
N TRP A 63 -28.91 1.91 32.53
CA TRP A 63 -29.63 3.16 32.27
C TRP A 63 -28.69 4.23 31.74
N PHE A 64 -29.14 4.97 30.74
CA PHE A 64 -28.43 6.10 30.17
C PHE A 64 -29.40 7.27 29.96
N HIS A 65 -28.86 8.48 29.93
CA HIS A 65 -29.62 9.68 29.64
C HIS A 65 -29.21 10.23 28.27
N ILE A 66 -30.15 10.85 27.59
CA ILE A 66 -29.90 11.61 26.37
C ILE A 66 -30.34 13.04 26.65
N TYR A 67 -29.38 13.95 26.62
CA TYR A 67 -29.62 15.38 26.79
C TYR A 67 -29.21 16.09 25.50
N ILE A 68 -30.18 16.65 24.78
CA ILE A 68 -29.94 17.41 23.54
C ILE A 68 -30.10 18.90 23.85
N ASP A 69 -31.28 19.28 24.33
CA ASP A 69 -31.59 20.64 24.79
C ASP A 69 -32.51 20.62 26.02
N GLU A 70 -32.96 21.80 26.45
CA GLU A 70 -33.83 21.96 27.63
C GLU A 70 -35.18 21.25 27.47
N ASP A 71 -35.75 21.22 26.26
CA ASP A 71 -37.09 20.68 25.98
C ASP A 71 -37.07 19.22 25.49
N THR A 72 -35.91 18.74 25.06
CA THR A 72 -35.73 17.42 24.44
C THR A 72 -34.76 16.55 25.22
N GLN A 73 -35.32 15.94 26.26
CA GLN A 73 -34.61 15.04 27.15
C GLN A 73 -35.24 13.65 27.12
N PHE A 74 -34.39 12.62 27.14
CA PHE A 74 -34.82 11.23 27.15
C PHE A 74 -34.05 10.44 28.19
N ILE A 75 -34.70 9.39 28.68
CA ILE A 75 -34.08 8.35 29.47
C ILE A 75 -34.21 7.03 28.72
N GLY A 76 -33.09 6.32 28.61
CA GLY A 76 -33.02 5.04 27.92
C GLY A 76 -32.52 3.95 28.85
N ASN A 77 -32.88 2.71 28.52
CA ASN A 77 -32.24 1.54 29.09
C ASN A 77 -31.86 0.54 28.01
N VAL A 78 -30.90 -0.31 28.35
CA VAL A 78 -30.52 -1.49 27.57
C VAL A 78 -30.68 -2.70 28.48
N ASN A 79 -31.25 -3.79 27.97
CA ASN A 79 -31.27 -5.09 28.66
C ASN A 79 -30.09 -5.99 28.24
N THR A 80 -29.86 -7.08 28.97
CA THR A 80 -28.77 -8.04 28.68
C THR A 80 -28.91 -8.75 27.33
N SER A 81 -30.10 -8.69 26.72
CA SER A 81 -30.41 -9.21 25.38
C SER A 81 -30.22 -8.18 24.26
N GLY A 82 -29.68 -6.98 24.56
CA GLY A 82 -29.38 -5.96 23.55
C GLY A 82 -30.60 -5.19 23.03
N VAL A 83 -31.74 -5.28 23.71
CA VAL A 83 -32.94 -4.50 23.41
C VAL A 83 -32.88 -3.18 24.17
N ILE A 84 -33.01 -2.08 23.43
CA ILE A 84 -33.05 -0.72 23.92
C ILE A 84 -34.50 -0.26 24.07
N GLN A 85 -34.81 0.44 25.15
CA GLN A 85 -36.07 1.19 25.30
C GLN A 85 -35.76 2.63 25.69
N VAL A 86 -36.48 3.58 25.10
CA VAL A 86 -36.28 5.01 25.35
C VAL A 86 -37.62 5.69 25.65
N TRP A 87 -37.65 6.52 26.67
CA TRP A 87 -38.81 7.32 27.06
C TRP A 87 -38.46 8.80 27.09
N ARG A 88 -39.40 9.62 26.61
CA ARG A 88 -39.31 11.08 26.74
C ARG A 88 -39.59 11.49 28.20
N THR A 89 -38.77 12.37 28.76
CA THR A 89 -38.88 12.73 30.19
C THR A 89 -40.07 13.65 30.50
N SER A 90 -40.58 14.40 29.53
CA SER A 90 -41.67 15.36 29.73
C SER A 90 -43.04 14.73 29.96
N ASP A 91 -43.32 13.59 29.32
CA ASP A 91 -44.62 12.91 29.38
C ASP A 91 -44.54 11.38 29.57
N GLY A 92 -43.33 10.81 29.59
CA GLY A 92 -43.12 9.37 29.67
C GLY A 92 -43.49 8.60 28.40
N ALA A 93 -43.67 9.28 27.26
CA ALA A 93 -43.98 8.61 26.00
C ALA A 93 -42.82 7.69 25.58
N SER A 94 -43.13 6.43 25.29
CA SER A 94 -42.18 5.48 24.73
C SER A 94 -41.88 5.84 23.28
N ILE A 95 -40.60 5.97 22.95
CA ILE A 95 -40.12 6.22 21.60
C ILE A 95 -39.67 4.89 20.98
N PRO A 96 -40.18 4.51 19.80
CA PRO A 96 -39.80 3.25 19.16
C PRO A 96 -38.36 3.29 18.64
N ILE A 97 -37.71 2.12 18.66
CA ILE A 97 -36.33 1.92 18.24
C ILE A 97 -36.27 1.08 16.96
N GLY A 98 -35.58 1.56 15.94
CA GLY A 98 -35.25 0.83 14.72
C GLY A 98 -33.86 0.20 14.80
N TYR A 99 -33.74 -1.05 14.36
CA TYR A 99 -32.51 -1.84 14.35
C TYR A 99 -32.07 -2.24 12.93
N ASP A 100 -32.67 -1.64 11.89
CA ASP A 100 -32.46 -2.07 10.50
C ASP A 100 -31.01 -2.01 10.01
N ASP A 101 -30.18 -1.15 10.64
CA ASP A 101 -28.79 -0.91 10.25
C ASP A 101 -27.79 -1.75 11.08
N VAL A 102 -28.24 -2.56 12.04
CA VAL A 102 -27.37 -3.36 12.92
C VAL A 102 -27.74 -4.85 12.92
N PRO A 103 -26.77 -5.77 13.14
CA PRO A 103 -27.06 -7.19 13.22
C PRO A 103 -27.97 -7.53 14.41
N GLY A 104 -29.04 -8.28 14.15
CA GLY A 104 -29.95 -8.81 15.15
C GLY A 104 -31.42 -8.71 14.72
N THR A 105 -32.32 -9.33 15.47
CA THR A 105 -33.77 -9.27 15.21
C THR A 105 -34.44 -8.45 16.32
N ASN A 106 -34.75 -7.18 16.05
CA ASN A 106 -35.29 -6.23 17.04
C ASN A 106 -34.38 -6.00 18.26
N ALA A 107 -33.09 -6.25 18.13
CA ALA A 107 -32.08 -6.08 19.16
C ALA A 107 -30.72 -5.80 18.50
N CYS A 108 -29.83 -5.13 19.20
CA CYS A 108 -28.46 -4.91 18.75
C CYS A 108 -27.54 -5.99 19.33
N THR A 109 -26.94 -6.83 18.48
CA THR A 109 -26.05 -7.93 18.92
C THR A 109 -24.84 -7.42 19.72
N TYR A 110 -24.31 -6.25 19.37
CA TYR A 110 -23.19 -5.62 20.09
C TYR A 110 -23.53 -5.29 21.57
N LEU A 111 -24.80 -5.03 21.87
CA LEU A 111 -25.27 -4.66 23.22
C LEU A 111 -25.73 -5.87 24.05
N THR A 112 -25.30 -7.08 23.68
CA THR A 112 -25.62 -8.33 24.39
C THR A 112 -24.47 -8.79 25.28
N GLY A 113 -24.74 -9.71 26.20
CA GLY A 113 -23.69 -10.45 26.93
C GLY A 113 -22.94 -9.65 28.00
N TRP A 114 -23.37 -8.43 28.30
CA TRP A 114 -22.88 -7.67 29.45
C TRP A 114 -23.50 -8.17 30.77
N THR A 115 -22.79 -8.00 31.88
CA THR A 115 -23.14 -8.60 33.18
C THR A 115 -23.54 -7.58 34.23
N ASP A 116 -22.90 -6.41 34.21
CA ASP A 116 -23.10 -5.36 35.20
C ASP A 116 -23.83 -4.15 34.61
N SER A 117 -24.65 -3.47 35.41
CA SER A 117 -25.43 -2.31 34.95
C SER A 117 -24.56 -1.13 34.48
N ASN A 118 -23.26 -1.16 34.74
CA ASN A 118 -22.30 -0.13 34.33
C ASN A 118 -21.44 -0.57 33.11
N ASP A 119 -21.68 -1.76 32.56
CA ASP A 119 -20.94 -2.26 31.39
C ASP A 119 -21.33 -1.54 30.09
N ILE A 120 -22.55 -1.02 30.02
CA ILE A 120 -22.95 -0.13 28.94
C ILE A 120 -22.69 1.30 29.35
N GLN A 121 -21.92 2.02 28.54
CA GLN A 121 -21.62 3.43 28.74
C GLN A 121 -22.18 4.25 27.59
N GLY A 122 -22.82 5.36 27.94
CA GLY A 122 -23.36 6.33 26.98
C GLY A 122 -22.48 7.58 26.90
N LEU A 123 -22.21 8.04 25.69
CA LEU A 123 -21.66 9.37 25.40
C LEU A 123 -22.61 10.10 24.45
N THR A 124 -23.26 11.16 24.90
CA THR A 124 -24.06 12.02 24.02
C THR A 124 -23.20 13.16 23.50
N LEU A 125 -23.12 13.28 22.18
CA LEU A 125 -22.46 14.37 21.46
C LEU A 125 -23.44 14.93 20.43
N ASN A 126 -23.74 16.22 20.53
CA ASN A 126 -24.74 16.88 19.70
C ASN A 126 -26.07 16.10 19.69
N GLU A 127 -26.53 15.64 18.52
CA GLU A 127 -27.78 14.88 18.35
C GLU A 127 -27.57 13.36 18.30
N HIS A 128 -26.37 12.87 18.63
CA HIS A 128 -26.02 11.46 18.60
C HIS A 128 -25.63 10.96 19.98
N THR A 129 -26.08 9.76 20.33
CA THR A 129 -25.66 9.09 21.56
C THR A 129 -24.94 7.80 21.23
N PHE A 130 -23.66 7.72 21.58
CA PHE A 130 -22.84 6.54 21.39
C PHE A 130 -23.00 5.61 22.59
N LEU A 131 -23.23 4.32 22.32
CA LEU A 131 -23.29 3.27 23.31
C LEU A 131 -22.09 2.35 23.14
N THR A 132 -21.35 2.17 24.22
CA THR A 132 -20.16 1.32 24.28
C THR A 132 -20.43 0.15 25.21
N ASN A 133 -20.08 -1.07 24.77
CA ASN A 133 -20.14 -2.27 25.59
C ASN A 133 -18.73 -2.67 26.04
N ARG A 134 -18.51 -2.68 27.36
CA ARG A 134 -17.22 -3.02 27.99
C ARG A 134 -16.83 -4.49 27.89
N THR A 135 -17.72 -5.38 27.43
CA THR A 135 -17.42 -6.82 27.37
C THR A 135 -16.95 -7.29 26.00
N VAL A 136 -17.18 -6.50 24.96
CA VAL A 136 -16.86 -6.85 23.56
C VAL A 136 -15.44 -6.42 23.23
N THR A 137 -14.64 -7.36 22.74
CA THR A 137 -13.30 -7.09 22.21
C THR A 137 -13.40 -6.56 20.80
N THR A 138 -12.70 -5.47 20.50
CA THR A 138 -12.71 -4.84 19.18
C THR A 138 -11.84 -5.59 18.18
N ALA A 139 -12.21 -5.56 16.90
CA ALA A 139 -11.48 -6.24 15.84
C ALA A 139 -11.49 -5.45 14.52
N MET A 140 -10.50 -5.74 13.68
CA MET A 140 -10.49 -5.37 12.26
C MET A 140 -11.24 -6.42 11.44
N LYS A 141 -11.84 -6.00 10.33
CA LYS A 141 -12.37 -6.96 9.36
C LYS A 141 -11.25 -7.66 8.62
N THR A 142 -11.44 -8.94 8.34
CA THR A 142 -10.45 -9.79 7.65
C THR A 142 -10.91 -10.25 6.28
N GLY A 143 -12.06 -9.76 5.79
CA GLY A 143 -12.59 -10.10 4.47
C GLY A 143 -11.70 -9.54 3.37
N GLY A 144 -11.60 -10.24 2.22
CA GLY A 144 -10.72 -9.82 1.12
C GLY A 144 -11.01 -8.43 0.54
N SER A 145 -12.26 -7.96 0.63
CA SER A 145 -12.67 -6.59 0.24
C SER A 145 -12.39 -5.52 1.30
N ASP A 146 -12.13 -5.94 2.55
CA ASP A 146 -11.86 -5.07 3.70
C ASP A 146 -10.34 -4.94 3.99
N LYS A 147 -9.53 -5.53 3.10
CA LYS A 147 -8.08 -5.40 3.07
C LYS A 147 -7.64 -4.50 1.92
N SER A 148 -6.45 -3.92 2.05
CA SER A 148 -5.79 -3.29 0.92
C SER A 148 -5.50 -4.31 -0.20
N PRO A 149 -5.39 -3.85 -1.46
CA PRO A 149 -5.12 -4.74 -2.58
C PRO A 149 -3.86 -5.58 -2.34
N ALA A 150 -3.93 -6.87 -2.68
CA ALA A 150 -2.76 -7.75 -2.61
C ALA A 150 -1.65 -7.27 -3.54
N ALA A 151 -0.39 -7.49 -3.12
CA ALA A 151 0.77 -7.15 -3.93
C ALA A 151 0.73 -7.93 -5.25
N LEU A 152 0.69 -7.22 -6.36
CA LEU A 152 0.80 -7.81 -7.68
C LEU A 152 2.28 -7.98 -8.04
N HIS A 153 2.60 -9.07 -8.73
CA HIS A 153 3.95 -9.29 -9.23
C HIS A 153 4.09 -8.58 -10.58
N GLU A 154 4.55 -7.34 -10.53
CA GLU A 154 4.78 -6.50 -11.70
C GLU A 154 6.10 -5.73 -11.61
N ALA A 155 6.64 -5.37 -12.77
CA ALA A 155 7.82 -4.55 -12.89
C ALA A 155 7.77 -3.67 -14.14
N ILE A 156 8.41 -2.52 -14.08
CA ILE A 156 8.57 -1.56 -15.16
C ILE A 156 10.04 -1.48 -15.52
N ILE A 157 10.32 -1.56 -16.82
CA ILE A 157 11.63 -1.27 -17.40
C ILE A 157 11.51 0.03 -18.18
N GLU A 158 12.14 1.09 -17.68
CA GLU A 158 12.16 2.39 -18.33
C GLU A 158 13.45 2.60 -19.13
N LEU A 159 13.32 3.13 -20.34
CA LEU A 159 14.46 3.47 -21.17
C LEU A 159 15.01 4.85 -20.76
N LYS A 160 16.20 4.90 -20.12
CA LYS A 160 16.83 6.16 -19.71
C LYS A 160 17.45 6.92 -20.86
N THR A 161 18.22 6.22 -21.71
CA THR A 161 18.95 6.84 -22.82
C THR A 161 18.97 5.94 -24.04
N VAL A 162 18.78 6.54 -25.21
CA VAL A 162 19.01 5.87 -26.49
C VAL A 162 20.48 6.04 -26.87
N SER A 163 21.21 4.93 -27.00
CA SER A 163 22.62 4.92 -27.43
C SER A 163 22.79 4.00 -28.63
N TYR A 164 23.67 4.41 -29.54
CA TYR A 164 24.13 3.62 -30.68
C TYR A 164 25.12 2.53 -30.22
N GLY A 165 25.14 1.39 -30.91
CA GLY A 165 26.08 0.29 -30.71
C GLY A 165 25.98 -0.40 -29.34
N LYS A 166 24.83 -0.33 -28.65
CA LYS A 166 24.62 -0.91 -27.32
C LYS A 166 23.53 -1.96 -27.33
N GLN A 167 23.64 -2.94 -26.44
CA GLN A 167 22.63 -3.96 -26.23
C GLN A 167 21.87 -3.66 -24.93
N TYR A 168 20.55 -3.62 -25.04
CA TYR A 168 19.63 -3.44 -23.92
C TYR A 168 19.29 -4.81 -23.32
N ALA A 169 20.18 -5.31 -22.47
CA ALA A 169 20.07 -6.63 -21.86
C ALA A 169 19.35 -6.58 -20.50
N VAL A 170 18.59 -7.63 -20.22
CA VAL A 170 17.81 -7.79 -18.99
C VAL A 170 17.91 -9.24 -18.52
N ASP A 171 18.00 -9.45 -17.22
CA ASP A 171 18.07 -10.76 -16.58
C ASP A 171 16.84 -10.94 -15.69
N ILE A 172 16.05 -11.99 -15.95
CA ILE A 172 14.83 -12.29 -15.21
C ILE A 172 15.05 -13.56 -14.39
N PHE A 173 14.73 -13.50 -13.09
CA PHE A 173 14.94 -14.61 -12.18
C PHE A 173 13.89 -14.72 -11.07
N ASP A 174 13.77 -15.91 -10.50
CA ASP A 174 12.95 -16.16 -9.32
C ASP A 174 13.69 -15.69 -8.06
N PRO A 175 13.05 -14.93 -7.16
CA PRO A 175 13.68 -14.46 -5.92
C PRO A 175 14.27 -15.59 -5.05
N THR A 176 13.72 -16.79 -5.11
CA THR A 176 14.19 -17.95 -4.32
C THR A 176 15.37 -18.67 -4.97
N SER A 177 15.65 -18.42 -6.25
CA SER A 177 16.71 -19.10 -6.99
C SER A 177 18.06 -18.42 -6.81
N THR A 178 19.08 -19.21 -6.49
CA THR A 178 20.48 -18.78 -6.42
C THR A 178 21.31 -19.18 -7.64
N ALA A 179 20.68 -19.80 -8.65
CA ALA A 179 21.36 -20.26 -9.85
C ALA A 179 21.92 -19.08 -10.66
N THR A 180 23.16 -19.21 -11.12
CA THR A 180 23.85 -18.20 -11.93
C THR A 180 24.07 -18.70 -13.36
N THR A 181 23.84 -17.84 -14.33
CA THR A 181 24.13 -18.06 -15.74
C THR A 181 25.35 -17.21 -16.13
N THR A 182 26.29 -17.79 -16.87
CA THR A 182 27.46 -17.06 -17.39
C THR A 182 27.31 -16.83 -18.88
N THR A 183 27.32 -15.56 -19.29
CA THR A 183 27.33 -15.16 -20.71
C THR A 183 28.70 -14.62 -21.07
N THR A 184 29.26 -15.05 -22.19
CA THR A 184 30.57 -14.58 -22.68
C THR A 184 30.38 -13.59 -23.83
N ARG A 185 31.20 -12.54 -23.87
CA ARG A 185 31.20 -11.51 -24.93
C ARG A 185 32.62 -11.35 -25.49
N ALA A 186 32.76 -11.24 -26.80
CA ALA A 186 34.05 -10.94 -27.42
C ALA A 186 34.50 -9.51 -27.07
N THR A 187 35.78 -9.34 -26.75
CA THR A 187 36.39 -8.02 -26.45
C THR A 187 37.48 -7.63 -27.45
N ALA A 188 38.04 -8.62 -28.16
CA ALA A 188 38.97 -8.38 -29.25
C ALA A 188 38.81 -9.46 -30.33
N ILE A 189 39.00 -9.05 -31.58
CA ILE A 189 38.86 -9.86 -32.78
C ILE A 189 40.04 -9.64 -33.70
N ALA A 190 40.33 -10.61 -34.57
CA ALA A 190 41.32 -10.49 -35.63
C ALA A 190 40.86 -11.29 -36.86
N LEU A 191 41.23 -10.82 -38.05
CA LEU A 191 41.07 -11.62 -39.26
C LEU A 191 42.17 -12.69 -39.31
N THR A 192 41.81 -13.89 -39.74
CA THR A 192 42.72 -15.03 -39.89
C THR A 192 42.55 -15.65 -41.28
N GLY A 193 43.63 -16.21 -41.82
CA GLY A 193 43.63 -16.79 -43.16
C GLY A 193 43.79 -15.75 -44.29
N SER A 194 44.03 -16.26 -45.50
CA SER A 194 44.00 -15.43 -46.71
C SER A 194 42.53 -15.24 -47.15
N PRO A 195 42.14 -14.07 -47.67
CA PRO A 195 40.80 -13.88 -48.21
C PRO A 195 40.44 -14.98 -49.23
N SER A 196 39.19 -15.44 -49.20
CA SER A 196 38.67 -16.33 -50.22
C SER A 196 38.21 -15.48 -51.41
N GLY A 197 38.80 -15.71 -52.59
CA GLY A 197 38.52 -14.93 -53.81
C GLY A 197 39.63 -13.95 -54.24
N ILE A 198 40.88 -14.16 -53.81
CA ILE A 198 42.00 -13.48 -54.45
C ILE A 198 42.12 -14.02 -55.89
N GLU A 199 41.82 -13.17 -56.86
CA GLU A 199 42.14 -13.41 -58.27
C GLU A 199 43.66 -13.63 -58.39
N THR A 200 44.06 -14.85 -58.71
CA THR A 200 45.48 -15.22 -58.84
C THR A 200 45.80 -15.56 -60.29
N GLY A 201 46.95 -15.08 -60.77
CA GLY A 201 47.47 -15.44 -62.10
C GLY A 201 47.41 -14.36 -63.19
N GLY A 202 47.36 -13.08 -62.81
CA GLY A 202 47.53 -11.97 -63.77
C GLY A 202 46.39 -11.78 -64.77
N ALA A 203 45.18 -12.27 -64.47
CA ALA A 203 43.99 -12.07 -65.31
C ALA A 203 43.16 -10.83 -64.94
N ASP A 204 43.65 -10.02 -64.00
CA ASP A 204 42.91 -8.91 -63.38
C ASP A 204 43.02 -7.61 -64.19
N ASP A 205 41.91 -6.88 -64.28
CA ASP A 205 41.80 -5.58 -64.97
C ASP A 205 42.08 -4.37 -64.06
N GLY A 206 42.42 -4.63 -62.79
CA GLY A 206 42.65 -3.59 -61.77
C GLY A 206 41.37 -2.93 -61.25
N SER A 207 40.19 -3.54 -61.49
CA SER A 207 38.88 -2.97 -61.12
C SER A 207 38.60 -2.90 -59.61
N CYS A 208 39.39 -3.59 -58.78
CA CYS A 208 39.19 -3.64 -57.32
C CYS A 208 37.73 -3.98 -56.93
N GLY A 209 37.11 -4.94 -57.63
CA GLY A 209 35.68 -5.24 -57.52
C GLY A 209 35.18 -5.68 -56.13
N HIS A 210 36.08 -6.08 -55.24
CA HIS A 210 35.73 -6.51 -53.87
C HIS A 210 36.02 -5.45 -52.79
N GLN A 211 36.38 -4.22 -53.16
CA GLN A 211 36.49 -3.13 -52.18
C GLN A 211 35.10 -2.77 -51.63
N ALA A 212 34.95 -2.79 -50.31
CA ALA A 212 33.70 -2.44 -49.66
C ALA A 212 33.94 -2.14 -48.18
N ARG A 213 33.02 -1.38 -47.60
CA ARG A 213 32.89 -1.22 -46.15
C ARG A 213 31.48 -1.65 -45.77
N GLU A 214 31.37 -2.65 -44.90
CA GLU A 214 30.08 -3.19 -44.50
C GLU A 214 30.05 -3.51 -43.01
N ILE A 215 28.89 -3.31 -42.39
CA ILE A 215 28.62 -3.72 -41.01
C ILE A 215 27.88 -5.05 -41.04
N LEU A 216 28.50 -6.09 -40.52
CA LEU A 216 27.98 -7.45 -40.54
C LEU A 216 27.58 -7.89 -39.14
N THR A 217 26.41 -8.53 -39.04
CA THR A 217 25.91 -9.14 -37.80
C THR A 217 25.86 -10.66 -37.95
N LYS A 218 26.44 -11.39 -37.00
CA LYS A 218 26.44 -12.86 -36.94
C LYS A 218 25.63 -13.35 -35.76
N THR A 219 24.58 -14.10 -36.07
CA THR A 219 23.67 -14.73 -35.11
C THR A 219 23.44 -16.19 -35.48
N GLY A 220 23.29 -17.07 -34.50
CA GLY A 220 23.06 -18.50 -34.73
C GLY A 220 24.29 -19.28 -35.17
N VAL A 221 25.50 -18.81 -34.86
CA VAL A 221 26.75 -19.49 -35.26
C VAL A 221 27.00 -20.66 -34.31
N SER A 222 27.09 -21.88 -34.82
CA SER A 222 27.46 -23.06 -34.02
C SER A 222 28.93 -23.01 -33.63
N LEU A 223 29.22 -23.01 -32.33
CA LEU A 223 30.56 -22.88 -31.75
C LEU A 223 30.93 -24.12 -30.91
N GLY A 224 32.23 -24.35 -30.69
CA GLY A 224 32.72 -25.43 -29.83
C GLY A 224 32.22 -26.83 -30.21
N GLY A 225 32.14 -27.12 -31.52
CA GLY A 225 31.62 -28.41 -32.01
C GLY A 225 30.10 -28.59 -31.91
N GLY A 226 29.34 -27.49 -31.75
CA GLY A 226 27.87 -27.51 -31.65
C GLY A 226 27.34 -27.45 -30.22
N SER A 227 28.22 -27.34 -29.22
CA SER A 227 27.82 -27.24 -27.79
C SER A 227 27.38 -25.83 -27.39
N ARG A 228 27.72 -24.81 -28.17
CA ARG A 228 27.47 -23.39 -27.88
C ARG A 228 26.98 -22.70 -29.15
N THR A 229 26.25 -21.60 -28.98
CA THR A 229 25.80 -20.77 -30.09
C THR A 229 26.30 -19.34 -29.89
N GLY A 230 26.98 -18.80 -30.90
CA GLY A 230 27.39 -17.41 -30.99
C GLY A 230 26.28 -16.56 -31.58
N ASN A 231 25.80 -15.59 -30.80
CA ASN A 231 24.71 -14.70 -31.20
C ASN A 231 25.15 -13.23 -31.22
N ASN A 232 24.49 -12.43 -32.05
CA ASN A 232 24.56 -10.96 -32.05
C ASN A 232 25.97 -10.35 -32.14
N LEU A 233 26.97 -11.05 -32.72
CA LEU A 233 28.30 -10.46 -32.93
C LEU A 233 28.22 -9.45 -34.06
N ARG A 234 28.64 -8.21 -33.81
CA ARG A 234 28.62 -7.16 -34.82
C ARG A 234 30.01 -6.61 -35.07
N VAL A 235 30.38 -6.56 -36.34
CA VAL A 235 31.69 -6.14 -36.79
C VAL A 235 31.57 -5.24 -38.01
N GLU A 236 32.49 -4.29 -38.13
CA GLU A 236 32.68 -3.52 -39.35
C GLU A 236 33.90 -4.07 -40.08
N LEU A 237 33.72 -4.41 -41.35
CA LEU A 237 34.77 -4.89 -42.23
C LEU A 237 35.00 -3.85 -43.34
N ASP A 238 36.18 -3.23 -43.35
CA ASP A 238 36.64 -2.28 -44.36
C ASP A 238 37.74 -2.95 -45.20
N VAL A 239 37.42 -3.30 -46.45
CA VAL A 239 38.37 -3.89 -47.39
C VAL A 239 38.78 -2.84 -48.39
N ARG A 240 40.03 -2.40 -48.29
CA ARG A 240 40.63 -1.46 -49.26
C ARG A 240 41.44 -2.22 -50.28
N CYS A 241 41.43 -1.77 -51.52
CA CYS A 241 42.18 -2.38 -52.61
C CYS A 241 43.14 -1.39 -53.24
N ILE A 242 44.33 -1.87 -53.60
CA ILE A 242 45.29 -1.14 -54.43
C ILE A 242 45.69 -2.06 -55.59
N PRO A 243 45.47 -1.66 -56.86
CA PRO A 243 45.94 -2.42 -58.00
C PRO A 243 47.46 -2.27 -58.12
N VAL A 244 48.18 -3.39 -58.19
CA VAL A 244 49.63 -3.43 -58.38
C VAL A 244 49.92 -4.04 -59.74
N VAL A 245 50.75 -3.38 -60.56
CA VAL A 245 51.15 -3.93 -61.87
C VAL A 245 51.86 -5.27 -61.66
N ASP A 246 51.49 -6.32 -62.41
CA ASP A 246 52.18 -7.60 -62.33
C ASP A 246 53.56 -7.49 -63.02
N PRO A 247 54.68 -7.56 -62.28
CA PRO A 247 56.01 -7.46 -62.87
C PRO A 247 56.38 -8.68 -63.75
N ASN A 248 55.64 -9.80 -63.62
CA ASN A 248 55.88 -11.03 -64.36
C ASN A 248 54.98 -11.17 -65.60
N ASN A 249 54.03 -10.26 -65.80
CA ASN A 249 53.05 -10.35 -66.89
C ASN A 249 52.68 -8.97 -67.46
N VAL A 250 53.51 -8.46 -68.38
CA VAL A 250 53.44 -7.09 -68.91
C VAL A 250 52.41 -6.88 -70.03
N GLY A 251 51.57 -7.87 -70.31
CA GLY A 251 50.63 -7.85 -71.44
C GLY A 251 51.30 -7.92 -72.81
N THR A 252 50.50 -8.09 -73.86
CA THR A 252 50.95 -8.06 -75.27
C THR A 252 50.51 -6.74 -75.91
N ALA A 253 50.98 -6.41 -77.12
CA ALA A 253 50.61 -5.16 -77.81
C ALA A 253 49.10 -4.92 -77.98
N SER A 254 48.27 -5.96 -77.80
CA SER A 254 46.80 -5.95 -77.92
C SER A 254 46.05 -6.12 -76.58
N SER A 255 46.74 -6.35 -75.46
CA SER A 255 46.16 -6.53 -74.13
C SER A 255 47.02 -5.73 -73.15
N GLY A 256 46.51 -4.60 -72.64
CA GLY A 256 47.28 -3.68 -71.78
C GLY A 256 47.95 -4.32 -70.56
N ALA A 257 48.68 -3.52 -69.78
CA ALA A 257 49.34 -3.99 -68.56
C ALA A 257 48.35 -4.74 -67.64
N GLN A 258 48.74 -5.92 -67.17
CA GLN A 258 47.93 -6.73 -66.27
C GLN A 258 48.21 -6.32 -64.82
N TYR A 259 47.16 -6.26 -64.02
CA TYR A 259 47.23 -5.86 -62.62
C TYR A 259 46.95 -7.07 -61.73
N ASN A 260 47.48 -7.03 -60.51
CA ASN A 260 47.10 -7.89 -59.40
C ASN A 260 46.48 -6.99 -58.33
N ASN A 261 45.26 -7.30 -57.89
CA ASN A 261 44.59 -6.54 -56.84
C ASN A 261 45.14 -6.93 -55.46
N SER A 262 45.70 -5.96 -54.72
CA SER A 262 46.14 -6.15 -53.34
C SER A 262 45.08 -5.63 -52.38
N TYR A 263 44.43 -6.54 -51.66
CA TYR A 263 43.40 -6.22 -50.67
C TYR A 263 44.02 -6.11 -49.26
N ALA A 264 43.73 -5.00 -48.59
CA ALA A 264 44.09 -4.71 -47.21
C ALA A 264 42.82 -4.66 -46.35
N PRO A 265 42.38 -5.80 -45.80
CA PRO A 265 41.18 -5.87 -44.96
C PRO A 265 41.48 -5.37 -43.54
N PHE A 266 40.56 -4.58 -43.00
CA PHE A 266 40.57 -4.10 -41.63
C PHE A 266 39.24 -4.46 -40.98
N VAL A 267 39.28 -5.00 -39.76
CA VAL A 267 38.09 -5.33 -38.98
C VAL A 267 38.05 -4.54 -37.68
N GLN A 268 36.89 -3.99 -37.37
CA GLN A 268 36.62 -3.30 -36.12
C GLN A 268 35.44 -3.96 -35.40
N LEU A 269 35.64 -4.24 -34.10
CA LEU A 269 34.58 -4.77 -33.26
C LEU A 269 33.59 -3.66 -32.94
N GLN A 270 32.33 -3.83 -33.35
CA GLN A 270 31.25 -2.91 -33.05
C GLN A 270 30.49 -3.36 -31.79
N PHE A 271 30.17 -4.65 -31.69
CA PHE A 271 29.58 -5.24 -30.50
C PHE A 271 30.02 -6.70 -30.32
N GLY A 272 30.39 -7.07 -29.10
CA GLY A 272 31.00 -8.36 -28.74
C GLY A 272 30.12 -9.60 -28.89
N GLY A 273 28.82 -9.43 -29.14
CA GLY A 273 27.86 -10.53 -29.20
C GLY A 273 27.79 -11.33 -27.90
N GLU A 274 27.23 -12.52 -27.99
CA GLU A 274 27.05 -13.44 -26.88
C GLU A 274 27.47 -14.86 -27.21
N GLY A 275 27.99 -15.55 -26.21
CA GLY A 275 28.42 -16.93 -26.34
C GLY A 275 29.73 -17.06 -27.11
N TRP A 276 30.49 -15.98 -27.31
CA TRP A 276 31.79 -15.97 -28.00
C TRP A 276 32.95 -16.08 -27.00
N GLN A 277 33.82 -17.06 -27.22
CA GLN A 277 35.01 -17.33 -26.43
C GLN A 277 36.27 -17.21 -27.28
N GLU A 278 37.42 -17.19 -26.62
CA GLU A 278 38.71 -17.14 -27.28
C GLU A 278 38.92 -18.36 -28.19
N ASN A 279 39.47 -18.12 -29.38
CA ASN A 279 39.66 -19.10 -30.46
C ASN A 279 38.42 -19.53 -31.24
N ASP A 280 37.23 -19.03 -30.92
CA ASP A 280 36.08 -19.22 -31.79
C ASP A 280 36.30 -18.51 -33.14
N THR A 281 35.88 -19.16 -34.23
CA THR A 281 36.02 -18.66 -35.60
C THR A 281 34.67 -18.58 -36.30
N THR A 282 34.48 -17.56 -37.14
CA THR A 282 33.29 -17.41 -37.99
C THR A 282 33.66 -16.72 -39.30
N THR A 283 32.95 -17.02 -40.39
CA THR A 283 33.22 -16.40 -41.69
C THR A 283 32.33 -15.19 -41.90
N LEU A 284 32.93 -14.04 -42.17
CA LEU A 284 32.27 -12.81 -42.59
C LEU A 284 32.16 -12.82 -44.11
N THR A 285 30.95 -12.74 -44.64
CA THR A 285 30.68 -12.69 -46.09
C THR A 285 30.03 -11.36 -46.37
N MET A 286 30.70 -10.53 -47.19
CA MET A 286 30.18 -9.23 -47.62
C MET A 286 29.15 -9.42 -48.74
N GLU A 287 28.32 -8.40 -48.99
CA GLU A 287 27.30 -8.41 -50.05
C GLU A 287 27.91 -8.69 -51.44
N ASN A 288 29.14 -8.23 -51.67
CA ASN A 288 29.90 -8.46 -52.90
C ASN A 288 30.47 -9.90 -53.04
N GLY A 289 30.09 -10.82 -52.13
CA GLY A 289 30.50 -12.22 -52.13
C GLY A 289 31.88 -12.50 -51.54
N PHE A 290 32.66 -11.47 -51.22
CA PHE A 290 34.01 -11.62 -50.66
C PHE A 290 33.94 -12.05 -49.19
N SER A 291 34.71 -13.09 -48.84
CA SER A 291 34.64 -13.70 -47.51
C SER A 291 35.98 -13.74 -46.78
N HIS A 292 35.93 -13.45 -45.48
CA HIS A 292 37.06 -13.47 -44.56
C HIS A 292 36.75 -14.28 -43.30
N ASP A 293 37.72 -15.05 -42.82
CA ASP A 293 37.58 -15.74 -41.54
C ASP A 293 37.97 -14.82 -40.39
N LEU A 294 37.05 -14.68 -39.44
CA LEU A 294 37.20 -13.92 -38.22
C LEU A 294 37.53 -14.88 -37.08
N LYS A 295 38.52 -14.52 -36.25
CA LYS A 295 38.85 -15.21 -35.01
C LYS A 295 38.68 -14.28 -33.81
N ILE A 296 38.06 -14.78 -32.75
CA ILE A 296 37.99 -14.09 -31.46
C ILE A 296 39.32 -14.27 -30.71
N THR A 297 39.96 -13.17 -30.34
CA THR A 297 41.27 -13.17 -29.66
C THR A 297 41.18 -12.95 -28.17
N LYS A 298 40.15 -12.25 -27.67
CA LYS A 298 39.86 -12.10 -26.24
C LYS A 298 38.35 -12.05 -25.99
N HIS A 299 37.92 -12.49 -24.82
CA HIS A 299 36.54 -12.42 -24.36
C HIS A 299 36.45 -11.98 -22.89
N ALA A 300 35.27 -11.54 -22.47
CA ALA A 300 34.90 -11.26 -21.10
C ALA A 300 33.67 -12.10 -20.71
N SER A 301 33.60 -12.49 -19.44
CA SER A 301 32.48 -13.27 -18.89
C SER A 301 31.65 -12.40 -17.95
N ILE A 302 30.34 -12.43 -18.13
CA ILE A 302 29.36 -11.74 -17.29
C ILE A 302 28.56 -12.82 -16.58
N VAL A 303 28.50 -12.74 -15.25
CA VAL A 303 27.71 -13.65 -14.42
C VAL A 303 26.45 -12.91 -13.97
N SER A 304 25.28 -13.48 -14.28
CA SER A 304 23.99 -12.94 -13.86
C SER A 304 23.10 -14.03 -13.29
N ARG A 305 22.02 -13.64 -12.60
CA ARG A 305 20.95 -14.55 -12.19
C ARG A 305 19.84 -14.41 -13.21
N ALA A 306 19.64 -15.46 -14.01
CA ALA A 306 18.71 -15.43 -15.14
C ALA A 306 18.07 -16.81 -15.34
N ASN A 307 17.55 -17.42 -14.26
CA ASN A 307 16.96 -18.76 -14.32
C ASN A 307 15.63 -18.81 -15.08
N ILE A 308 14.91 -17.68 -15.17
CA ILE A 308 13.70 -17.56 -15.97
C ILE A 308 14.07 -17.22 -17.41
N GLY A 309 14.92 -16.20 -17.60
CA GLY A 309 15.40 -15.84 -18.93
C GLY A 309 16.53 -14.83 -18.90
N ALA A 310 17.59 -15.11 -19.66
CA ALA A 310 18.61 -14.13 -20.02
C ALA A 310 18.19 -13.45 -21.32
N ILE A 311 17.63 -12.25 -21.21
CA ILE A 311 17.06 -11.51 -22.34
C ILE A 311 18.14 -10.67 -23.00
N ARG A 312 18.30 -10.91 -24.30
CA ARG A 312 19.48 -10.50 -25.06
C ARG A 312 19.12 -10.09 -26.50
N PRO A 313 18.47 -8.93 -26.67
CA PRO A 313 18.11 -8.42 -28.00
C PRO A 313 19.36 -8.09 -28.83
N ALA A 314 19.20 -7.92 -30.15
CA ALA A 314 20.31 -7.43 -30.98
C ALA A 314 20.78 -6.04 -30.51
N ALA A 315 22.07 -5.74 -30.70
CA ALA A 315 22.59 -4.41 -30.39
C ALA A 315 22.03 -3.36 -31.37
N THR A 316 21.78 -2.15 -30.88
CA THR A 316 21.33 -1.01 -31.69
C THR A 316 22.34 -0.66 -32.77
N SER A 317 21.92 0.06 -33.82
CA SER A 317 22.83 0.46 -34.88
C SER A 317 24.06 1.21 -34.34
N SER A 318 25.24 0.95 -34.90
CA SER A 318 26.47 1.70 -34.61
C SER A 318 26.68 2.82 -35.63
N SER A 319 25.92 2.84 -36.73
CA SER A 319 25.94 3.92 -37.70
C SER A 319 24.83 4.93 -37.40
N VAL A 320 25.12 6.19 -37.69
CA VAL A 320 24.12 7.28 -37.69
C VAL A 320 23.11 7.13 -38.84
N ASP A 321 23.43 6.31 -39.85
CA ASP A 321 22.59 6.12 -41.04
C ASP A 321 21.33 5.28 -40.76
N GLU A 322 21.34 4.48 -39.69
CA GLU A 322 20.17 3.72 -39.24
C GLU A 322 19.53 4.40 -38.01
N ALA A 323 18.26 4.75 -38.13
CA ALA A 323 17.53 5.40 -37.05
C ALA A 323 17.32 4.44 -35.87
N VAL A 324 17.92 4.75 -34.71
CA VAL A 324 17.67 4.07 -33.44
C VAL A 324 16.54 4.81 -32.72
N THR A 325 15.39 4.16 -32.55
CA THR A 325 14.22 4.73 -31.87
C THR A 325 13.92 3.99 -30.58
N ALA A 326 13.36 4.69 -29.59
CA ALA A 326 12.93 4.08 -28.32
C ALA A 326 11.92 2.95 -28.54
N ASN A 327 10.95 3.14 -29.44
CA ASN A 327 9.96 2.12 -29.77
C ASN A 327 10.58 0.88 -30.42
N GLY A 328 11.61 1.05 -31.27
CA GLY A 328 12.37 -0.07 -31.83
C GLY A 328 13.06 -0.89 -30.73
N ILE A 329 13.78 -0.22 -29.83
CA ILE A 329 14.48 -0.89 -28.71
C ILE A 329 13.50 -1.65 -27.79
N LEU A 330 12.41 -1.00 -27.40
CA LEU A 330 11.39 -1.62 -26.53
C LEU A 330 10.63 -2.74 -27.23
N GLY A 331 10.41 -2.61 -28.55
CA GLY A 331 9.83 -3.65 -29.40
C GLY A 331 10.73 -4.88 -29.50
N ASP A 332 12.02 -4.69 -29.72
CA ASP A 332 13.01 -5.79 -29.76
C ASP A 332 13.16 -6.46 -28.40
N LEU A 333 13.15 -5.69 -27.31
CA LEU A 333 13.18 -6.22 -25.95
C LEU A 333 11.94 -7.04 -25.64
N LYS A 334 10.76 -6.53 -26.00
CA LYS A 334 9.49 -7.26 -25.88
C LYS A 334 9.51 -8.58 -26.66
N ALA A 335 9.92 -8.53 -27.93
CA ALA A 335 9.99 -9.71 -28.78
C ALA A 335 10.96 -10.77 -28.21
N ALA A 336 12.09 -10.33 -27.65
CA ALA A 336 13.05 -11.23 -27.00
C ALA A 336 12.47 -11.89 -25.72
N ILE A 337 11.72 -11.16 -24.91
CA ILE A 337 11.04 -11.73 -23.73
C ILE A 337 9.97 -12.72 -24.17
N ASP A 338 9.09 -12.35 -25.10
CA ASP A 338 8.01 -13.21 -25.57
C ASP A 338 8.56 -14.51 -26.20
N ALA A 339 9.67 -14.42 -26.94
CA ALA A 339 10.37 -15.58 -27.49
C ALA A 339 10.97 -16.48 -26.40
N SER A 340 11.58 -15.87 -25.37
CA SER A 340 12.15 -16.62 -24.23
C SER A 340 11.08 -17.35 -23.42
N GLU A 341 9.93 -16.71 -23.19
CA GLU A 341 8.81 -17.31 -22.48
C GLU A 341 8.14 -18.41 -23.31
N SER A 342 8.01 -18.22 -24.63
CA SER A 342 7.54 -19.26 -25.56
C SER A 342 8.42 -20.50 -25.52
N ALA A 343 9.75 -20.33 -25.44
CA ALA A 343 10.68 -21.44 -25.30
C ALA A 343 10.54 -22.13 -23.92
N ARG A 344 10.43 -21.36 -22.84
CA ARG A 344 10.32 -21.86 -21.47
C ARG A 344 9.04 -22.66 -21.21
N ILE A 345 7.91 -22.23 -21.79
CA ILE A 345 6.56 -22.76 -21.46
C ILE A 345 6.05 -23.71 -22.56
N SER A 346 6.96 -24.44 -23.21
CA SER A 346 6.65 -25.47 -24.21
C SER A 346 5.78 -26.59 -23.62
N GLY A 347 4.46 -26.35 -23.48
CA GLY A 347 3.52 -27.21 -22.75
C GLY A 347 2.24 -26.55 -22.19
N GLY A 348 2.05 -25.23 -22.29
CA GLY A 348 0.78 -24.58 -21.94
C GLY A 348 0.60 -24.22 -20.46
N GLY A 349 1.68 -23.90 -19.75
CA GLY A 349 1.61 -23.35 -18.39
C GLY A 349 0.97 -21.95 -18.34
N SER A 350 0.25 -21.64 -17.27
CA SER A 350 -0.46 -20.36 -17.07
C SER A 350 0.41 -19.24 -16.48
N ASP A 351 1.62 -19.56 -16.01
CA ASP A 351 2.53 -18.61 -15.37
C ASP A 351 3.51 -18.00 -16.40
N VAL A 352 2.95 -17.16 -17.27
CA VAL A 352 3.66 -16.46 -18.36
C VAL A 352 3.96 -15.03 -17.94
N ILE A 353 5.13 -14.52 -18.28
CA ILE A 353 5.41 -13.09 -18.18
C ILE A 353 4.71 -12.37 -19.32
N THR A 354 3.73 -11.53 -18.99
CA THR A 354 3.03 -10.70 -19.97
C THR A 354 3.72 -9.35 -20.08
N THR A 355 4.06 -8.94 -21.30
CA THR A 355 4.78 -7.69 -21.58
C THR A 355 3.91 -6.70 -22.36
N SER A 356 3.86 -5.44 -21.93
CA SER A 356 3.13 -4.36 -22.60
C SER A 356 3.99 -3.11 -22.70
N ILE A 357 4.06 -2.49 -23.87
CA ILE A 357 4.80 -1.23 -24.08
C ILE A 357 3.87 -0.06 -23.74
N SER A 358 4.34 0.84 -22.89
CA SER A 358 3.65 2.10 -22.58
C SER A 358 4.64 3.26 -22.59
N GLY A 359 4.49 4.17 -23.57
CA GLY A 359 5.41 5.28 -23.76
C GLY A 359 6.85 4.80 -23.93
N ASN A 360 7.77 5.30 -23.10
CA ASN A 360 9.18 4.91 -23.07
C ASN A 360 9.49 3.79 -22.07
N SER A 361 8.48 3.03 -21.66
CA SER A 361 8.61 1.96 -20.68
C SER A 361 7.99 0.64 -21.16
N LEU A 362 8.52 -0.46 -20.66
CA LEU A 362 7.99 -1.80 -20.83
C LEU A 362 7.50 -2.30 -19.47
N HIS A 363 6.21 -2.62 -19.39
CA HIS A 363 5.59 -3.21 -18.20
C HIS A 363 5.57 -4.73 -18.34
N LEU A 364 5.92 -5.41 -17.24
CA LEU A 364 5.95 -6.86 -17.12
C LEU A 364 5.05 -7.25 -15.95
N SER A 365 4.19 -8.25 -16.15
CA SER A 365 3.39 -8.85 -15.09
C SER A 365 3.44 -10.37 -15.14
N ARG A 366 3.34 -11.01 -13.98
CA ARG A 366 3.38 -12.47 -13.83
C ARG A 366 2.47 -12.90 -12.69
N ALA A 367 1.99 -14.15 -12.71
CA ALA A 367 1.19 -14.72 -11.62
C ALA A 367 2.03 -15.10 -10.39
N SER A 368 3.31 -15.42 -10.58
CA SER A 368 4.28 -15.71 -9.52
C SER A 368 5.31 -14.60 -9.35
N ALA A 369 5.93 -14.51 -8.16
CA ALA A 369 6.99 -13.56 -7.88
C ALA A 369 8.20 -13.73 -8.82
N PHE A 370 8.81 -12.60 -9.20
CA PHE A 370 10.01 -12.57 -10.03
C PHE A 370 10.77 -11.26 -9.78
N ASN A 371 12.07 -11.29 -10.06
CA ASN A 371 12.95 -10.14 -10.02
C ASN A 371 13.58 -9.93 -11.39
N ILE A 372 13.94 -8.68 -11.66
CA ILE A 372 14.60 -8.27 -12.89
C ILE A 372 15.86 -7.47 -12.52
N THR A 373 16.97 -7.75 -13.20
CA THR A 373 18.17 -6.93 -13.17
C THR A 373 18.65 -6.61 -14.58
N THR A 374 19.54 -5.62 -14.71
CA THR A 374 20.20 -5.31 -15.98
C THR A 374 21.72 -5.20 -15.75
N PRO A 375 22.55 -5.74 -16.66
CA PRO A 375 23.98 -5.47 -16.64
C PRO A 375 24.34 -4.04 -17.07
N GLU A 376 23.40 -3.26 -17.64
CA GLU A 376 23.64 -1.92 -18.20
C GLU A 376 22.74 -0.85 -17.52
N PRO A 377 22.94 -0.54 -16.23
CA PRO A 377 22.05 0.37 -15.45
C PRO A 377 22.08 1.83 -15.92
N GLN A 378 23.03 2.20 -16.79
CA GLN A 378 23.08 3.52 -17.42
C GLN A 378 22.03 3.65 -18.54
N LEU A 379 21.60 2.54 -19.14
CA LEU A 379 20.70 2.51 -20.28
C LEU A 379 19.24 2.26 -19.88
N LEU A 380 19.02 1.43 -18.86
CA LEU A 380 17.72 0.99 -18.38
C LEU A 380 17.54 1.31 -16.90
N SER A 381 16.36 1.80 -16.53
CA SER A 381 15.86 1.81 -15.16
C SER A 381 14.93 0.62 -14.96
N ILE A 382 15.00 -0.06 -13.82
CA ILE A 382 14.10 -1.16 -13.48
C ILE A 382 13.46 -0.83 -12.14
N ILE A 383 12.13 -0.90 -12.12
CA ILE A 383 11.32 -0.61 -10.93
C ILE A 383 10.35 -1.77 -10.78
N ALA A 384 10.56 -2.60 -9.77
CA ALA A 384 9.66 -3.69 -9.43
C ALA A 384 8.74 -3.24 -8.29
N GLY A 385 8.86 -3.84 -7.10
CA GLY A 385 8.05 -3.49 -5.94
C GLY A 385 8.65 -2.43 -5.00
N SER A 386 9.89 -1.99 -5.22
CA SER A 386 10.51 -0.96 -4.38
C SER A 386 11.42 0.00 -5.17
N ALA A 387 11.56 1.21 -4.67
CA ALA A 387 12.49 2.25 -5.15
C ALA A 387 13.11 2.98 -3.95
N GLN A 388 14.31 3.56 -4.14
CA GLN A 388 15.02 4.23 -3.06
C GLN A 388 14.52 5.66 -2.82
N THR A 389 14.10 6.33 -3.88
CA THR A 389 13.57 7.69 -3.80
C THR A 389 12.42 7.87 -4.78
N ILE A 390 11.55 8.83 -4.47
CA ILE A 390 10.43 9.20 -5.34
C ILE A 390 10.90 9.67 -6.73
N GLY A 391 12.13 10.21 -6.83
CA GLY A 391 12.70 10.66 -8.10
C GLY A 391 13.03 9.54 -9.08
N ASP A 392 13.13 8.30 -8.59
CA ASP A 392 13.36 7.13 -9.44
C ASP A 392 12.07 6.58 -10.04
N LEU A 393 10.90 7.08 -9.62
CA LEU A 393 9.61 6.58 -10.11
C LEU A 393 9.31 7.07 -11.53
N PRO A 394 8.66 6.23 -12.35
CA PRO A 394 8.36 6.57 -13.72
C PRO A 394 7.13 7.50 -13.78
N MET A 395 7.07 8.35 -14.80
CA MET A 395 5.91 9.22 -15.05
C MET A 395 4.74 8.50 -15.74
N ASN A 396 4.97 7.28 -16.24
CA ASN A 396 3.97 6.43 -16.88
C ASN A 396 4.07 5.03 -16.29
N ALA A 397 2.96 4.54 -15.76
CA ALA A 397 2.86 3.22 -15.16
C ALA A 397 1.45 2.66 -15.34
N ARG A 398 1.25 1.41 -14.91
CA ARG A 398 -0.09 0.83 -14.82
C ARG A 398 -0.87 1.54 -13.71
N HIS A 399 -2.12 1.89 -13.98
CA HIS A 399 -2.99 2.36 -12.92
C HIS A 399 -3.14 1.32 -11.81
N GLY A 400 -2.92 1.74 -10.56
CA GLY A 400 -3.02 0.90 -9.38
C GLY A 400 -1.76 0.10 -9.08
N MET A 401 -0.63 0.38 -9.76
CA MET A 401 0.67 -0.16 -9.35
C MET A 401 1.06 0.45 -8.00
N ILE A 402 1.53 -0.40 -7.08
CA ILE A 402 1.98 -0.01 -5.75
C ILE A 402 3.50 -0.22 -5.68
N VAL A 403 4.21 0.79 -5.18
CA VAL A 403 5.66 0.74 -4.98
C VAL A 403 5.98 1.18 -3.56
N LYS A 404 6.84 0.41 -2.89
CA LYS A 404 7.43 0.77 -1.60
C LYS A 404 8.61 1.72 -1.82
N ILE A 405 8.61 2.87 -1.19
CA ILE A 405 9.77 3.76 -1.14
C ILE A 405 10.56 3.44 0.11
N SER A 406 11.79 2.98 -0.08
CA SER A 406 12.75 2.76 0.99
C SER A 406 13.82 3.85 0.99
N ASN A 407 13.51 4.92 1.72
CA ASN A 407 14.29 6.15 1.75
C ASN A 407 15.53 6.01 2.65
N SER A 408 15.49 5.15 3.67
CA SER A 408 16.63 4.77 4.48
C SER A 408 16.79 3.25 4.58
N GLY A 409 17.82 2.79 5.28
CA GLY A 409 18.01 1.37 5.58
C GLY A 409 17.17 0.87 6.77
N GLU A 410 16.40 1.76 7.39
CA GLU A 410 15.49 1.46 8.50
C GLU A 410 14.06 1.35 7.97
N ASP A 411 13.28 0.39 8.48
CA ASP A 411 11.91 0.16 8.01
C ASP A 411 10.91 1.23 8.48
N ASP A 412 11.32 2.12 9.40
CA ASP A 412 10.44 3.11 10.05
C ASP A 412 10.08 4.30 9.14
N ASP A 413 10.89 4.59 8.11
CA ASP A 413 10.63 5.67 7.15
C ASP A 413 10.11 5.17 5.80
N ASP A 414 9.79 3.88 5.72
CA ASP A 414 9.23 3.27 4.53
C ASP A 414 7.75 3.65 4.33
N TYR A 415 7.39 3.94 3.09
CA TYR A 415 6.01 4.27 2.74
C TYR A 415 5.63 3.75 1.36
N TYR A 416 4.32 3.65 1.09
CA TYR A 416 3.80 3.09 -0.16
C TYR A 416 3.16 4.18 -0.99
N LEU A 417 3.43 4.13 -2.29
CA LEU A 417 2.82 4.99 -3.29
C LEU A 417 2.06 4.14 -4.30
N LYS A 418 0.86 4.60 -4.66
CA LYS A 418 0.01 4.03 -5.71
C LYS A 418 -0.05 4.97 -6.90
N PHE A 419 0.10 4.42 -8.11
CA PHE A 419 0.01 5.18 -9.34
C PHE A 419 -1.43 5.40 -9.80
N ASN A 420 -1.82 6.66 -9.94
CA ASN A 420 -3.11 7.08 -10.47
C ASN A 420 -2.91 7.68 -11.87
N ALA A 421 -3.30 6.93 -12.90
CA ALA A 421 -3.21 7.38 -14.30
C ALA A 421 -4.28 8.46 -14.59
N ASP A 422 -3.95 9.43 -15.44
CA ASP A 422 -4.86 10.46 -15.92
C ASP A 422 -5.99 9.84 -16.77
N ASN A 423 -7.18 10.48 -16.78
CA ASN A 423 -8.35 10.09 -17.58
C ASN A 423 -9.13 8.86 -17.05
N GLN A 424 -9.40 8.83 -15.74
CA GLN A 424 -10.16 7.75 -15.11
C GLN A 424 -11.65 8.04 -14.99
N THR A 425 -12.46 7.00 -15.14
CA THR A 425 -13.76 6.93 -14.45
C THR A 425 -13.52 6.22 -13.12
N ALA A 426 -13.95 6.81 -12.00
CA ALA A 426 -13.80 6.20 -10.68
C ALA A 426 -14.29 4.73 -10.68
N GLY A 427 -13.48 3.82 -10.13
CA GLY A 427 -13.80 2.38 -10.06
C GLY A 427 -13.44 1.55 -11.31
N SER A 428 -12.69 2.10 -12.27
CA SER A 428 -12.24 1.30 -13.42
C SER A 428 -11.09 0.36 -13.07
N ASN A 429 -11.45 -0.91 -12.82
CA ASN A 429 -10.65 -2.13 -12.65
C ASN A 429 -9.10 -1.99 -12.61
N GLU A 430 -8.53 -2.16 -11.42
CA GLU A 430 -7.09 -2.25 -11.13
C GLU A 430 -6.50 -3.63 -11.47
N THR A 431 -7.11 -4.37 -12.40
CA THR A 431 -6.80 -5.79 -12.62
C THR A 431 -5.76 -5.98 -13.73
N LEU A 432 -4.90 -6.99 -13.53
CA LEU A 432 -3.88 -7.40 -14.50
C LEU A 432 -4.45 -7.91 -15.84
N ALA A 433 -5.74 -8.24 -15.90
CA ALA A 433 -6.40 -8.78 -17.09
C ALA A 433 -6.73 -7.72 -18.15
N SER A 434 -6.77 -6.44 -17.78
CA SER A 434 -6.97 -5.33 -18.73
C SER A 434 -6.21 -4.10 -18.20
N PRO A 435 -4.87 -4.15 -18.20
CA PRO A 435 -4.06 -3.11 -17.60
C PRO A 435 -4.24 -1.81 -18.38
N ARG A 436 -4.58 -0.74 -17.66
CA ARG A 436 -4.62 0.62 -18.21
C ARG A 436 -3.30 1.30 -17.90
N PHE A 437 -2.69 1.85 -18.94
CA PHE A 437 -1.44 2.59 -18.86
C PHE A 437 -1.67 4.04 -19.25
N GLY A 438 -0.86 4.94 -18.69
CA GLY A 438 -0.93 6.37 -18.99
C GLY A 438 0.01 7.19 -18.13
N THR A 439 0.10 8.48 -18.44
CA THR A 439 0.70 9.46 -17.52
C THR A 439 -0.16 9.60 -16.29
N GLY A 440 0.42 10.02 -15.17
CA GLY A 440 -0.33 10.13 -13.93
C GLY A 440 0.51 10.63 -12.76
N VAL A 441 -0.07 10.50 -11.57
CA VAL A 441 0.52 10.94 -10.31
C VAL A 441 0.63 9.79 -9.33
N TRP A 442 1.68 9.83 -8.51
CA TRP A 442 1.88 8.89 -7.40
C TRP A 442 1.29 9.48 -6.14
N ASN A 443 0.35 8.76 -5.53
CA ASN A 443 -0.31 9.16 -4.28
C ASN A 443 0.01 8.15 -3.18
N GLU A 444 0.15 8.61 -1.94
CA GLU A 444 0.32 7.70 -0.80
C GLU A 444 -0.84 6.71 -0.69
N CYS A 445 -0.51 5.47 -0.34
CA CYS A 445 -1.48 4.40 -0.12
C CYS A 445 -1.06 3.50 1.05
N THR A 446 -1.92 2.55 1.38
CA THR A 446 -1.62 1.48 2.33
C THR A 446 -0.64 0.46 1.74
N GLY A 447 0.08 -0.21 2.64
CA GLY A 447 0.82 -1.42 2.30
C GLY A 447 -0.12 -2.55 1.81
N PRO A 448 0.38 -3.52 1.03
CA PRO A 448 -0.45 -4.56 0.41
C PRO A 448 -0.96 -5.63 1.41
N ASP A 449 -2.15 -6.20 1.13
CA ASP A 449 -2.83 -7.28 1.91
C ASP A 449 -3.02 -6.99 3.42
N LEU A 450 -3.15 -5.71 3.77
CA LEU A 450 -3.29 -5.23 5.13
C LEU A 450 -4.76 -4.94 5.48
N PRO A 451 -5.29 -5.35 6.64
CA PRO A 451 -6.64 -4.99 7.09
C PRO A 451 -6.80 -3.47 7.22
N ILE A 452 -7.76 -2.87 6.50
CA ILE A 452 -7.94 -1.41 6.49
C ILE A 452 -9.23 -0.93 7.18
N THR A 453 -10.22 -1.82 7.31
CA THR A 453 -11.56 -1.46 7.80
C THR A 453 -11.84 -2.06 9.18
N PHE A 454 -12.39 -1.25 10.07
CA PHE A 454 -12.86 -1.70 11.39
C PHE A 454 -14.09 -2.61 11.30
N ASP A 455 -14.22 -3.59 12.20
CA ASP A 455 -15.42 -4.40 12.29
C ASP A 455 -16.52 -3.68 13.08
N ASN A 456 -17.46 -3.09 12.35
CA ASN A 456 -18.65 -2.42 12.89
C ASN A 456 -19.50 -3.27 13.84
N THR A 457 -19.36 -4.60 13.85
CA THR A 457 -20.09 -5.48 14.79
C THR A 457 -19.44 -5.56 16.16
N THR A 458 -18.15 -5.21 16.25
CA THR A 458 -17.35 -5.22 17.49
C THR A 458 -17.07 -3.81 18.03
N MET A 459 -17.44 -2.78 17.28
CA MET A 459 -17.24 -1.38 17.63
C MET A 459 -18.51 -0.75 18.24
N PRO A 460 -18.38 0.37 18.97
CA PRO A 460 -19.50 1.11 19.53
C PRO A 460 -20.57 1.48 18.48
N VAL A 461 -21.82 1.54 18.93
CA VAL A 461 -22.98 1.90 18.09
C VAL A 461 -23.49 3.28 18.44
N LYS A 462 -24.11 3.97 17.47
CA LYS A 462 -24.75 5.27 17.69
C LYS A 462 -26.27 5.16 17.64
N LEU A 463 -26.92 5.89 18.54
CA LEU A 463 -28.34 6.17 18.53
C LEU A 463 -28.57 7.53 17.88
N VAL A 464 -29.31 7.53 16.77
CA VAL A 464 -29.67 8.73 16.02
C VAL A 464 -31.16 8.99 16.18
N ARG A 465 -31.51 10.23 16.50
CA ARG A 465 -32.90 10.64 16.61
C ARG A 465 -33.52 10.92 15.23
N GLY A 466 -34.66 10.31 14.95
CA GLY A 466 -35.55 10.70 13.87
C GLY A 466 -36.65 11.62 14.40
N LEU A 467 -36.85 12.78 13.76
CA LEU A 467 -37.95 13.70 14.06
C LEU A 467 -39.32 13.05 13.73
N PRO A 468 -40.45 13.57 14.22
CA PRO A 468 -41.77 13.06 13.87
C PRO A 468 -41.98 12.91 12.37
N GLY A 469 -42.43 11.73 11.93
CA GLY A 469 -42.53 11.42 10.50
C GLY A 469 -42.85 9.95 10.23
N SER A 470 -42.84 9.58 8.95
CA SER A 470 -43.04 8.19 8.51
C SER A 470 -41.72 7.46 8.37
N TYR A 471 -41.60 6.31 9.02
CA TYR A 471 -40.40 5.49 9.00
C TYR A 471 -40.74 4.03 8.78
N ASN A 472 -39.83 3.31 8.12
CA ASN A 472 -39.76 1.87 8.18
C ASN A 472 -38.89 1.51 9.38
N ILE A 473 -39.39 0.70 10.29
CA ILE A 473 -38.58 0.12 11.38
C ILE A 473 -38.71 -1.40 11.34
N ASN A 474 -37.61 -2.12 11.52
CA ASN A 474 -37.56 -3.57 11.69
C ASN A 474 -38.40 -4.35 10.65
N GLY A 475 -38.39 -3.90 9.39
CA GLY A 475 -39.15 -4.52 8.30
C GLY A 475 -40.68 -4.41 8.35
N THR A 476 -41.27 -3.56 9.22
CA THR A 476 -42.74 -3.47 9.40
C THR A 476 -43.47 -2.57 8.39
N GLY A 477 -42.83 -2.19 7.28
CA GLY A 477 -43.35 -1.21 6.34
C GLY A 477 -43.44 0.22 6.91
N SER A 478 -43.85 1.19 6.08
CA SER A 478 -43.80 2.61 6.45
C SER A 478 -44.95 2.97 7.37
N GLN A 479 -44.61 3.34 8.61
CA GLN A 479 -45.57 3.71 9.65
C GLN A 479 -45.31 5.14 10.12
N SER A 480 -46.38 5.83 10.53
CA SER A 480 -46.29 7.21 11.04
C SER A 480 -45.98 7.21 12.55
N TYR A 481 -44.92 7.90 12.94
CA TYR A 481 -44.47 8.03 14.33
C TYR A 481 -44.54 9.50 14.76
N PRO A 482 -45.60 9.91 15.49
CA PRO A 482 -45.84 11.32 15.84
C PRO A 482 -44.86 11.88 16.87
N ASN A 483 -44.17 11.03 17.63
CA ASN A 483 -43.16 11.45 18.61
C ASN A 483 -41.71 11.28 18.10
N GLY A 484 -41.54 10.89 16.82
CA GLY A 484 -40.25 10.50 16.26
C GLY A 484 -39.85 9.08 16.64
N ILE A 485 -38.64 8.70 16.24
CA ILE A 485 -38.05 7.38 16.47
C ILE A 485 -36.58 7.53 16.90
N PHE A 486 -35.97 6.47 17.41
CA PHE A 486 -34.51 6.35 17.42
C PHE A 486 -34.08 5.22 16.49
N LYS A 487 -32.96 5.40 15.80
CA LYS A 487 -32.33 4.35 15.00
C LYS A 487 -30.99 3.97 15.63
N VAL A 488 -30.75 2.69 15.80
CA VAL A 488 -29.44 2.14 16.15
C VAL A 488 -28.67 1.94 14.87
N GLN A 489 -27.53 2.59 14.74
CA GLN A 489 -26.69 2.54 13.55
C GLN A 489 -25.24 2.28 13.96
N PRO A 490 -24.44 1.61 13.11
CA PRO A 490 -23.01 1.56 13.29
C PRO A 490 -22.41 2.95 13.13
N ILE A 491 -21.24 3.15 13.73
CA ILE A 491 -20.42 4.34 13.48
C ILE A 491 -19.65 4.10 12.18
N GLU A 492 -19.55 5.14 11.35
CA GLU A 492 -18.76 5.11 10.13
C GLU A 492 -17.32 5.48 10.48
N TRP A 493 -16.53 4.45 10.80
CA TRP A 493 -15.10 4.62 11.05
C TRP A 493 -14.35 4.82 9.74
N VAL A 494 -13.37 5.72 9.74
CA VAL A 494 -12.57 5.98 8.55
C VAL A 494 -11.61 4.81 8.32
N ASP A 495 -11.58 4.31 7.08
CA ASP A 495 -10.64 3.27 6.67
C ASP A 495 -9.20 3.78 6.69
N ARG A 496 -8.27 2.86 6.90
CA ARG A 496 -6.86 3.16 6.79
C ARG A 496 -6.48 3.46 5.34
N LEU A 497 -6.03 4.68 5.06
CA LEU A 497 -5.71 5.12 3.69
C LEU A 497 -4.21 5.06 3.36
N VAL A 498 -3.32 5.10 4.35
CA VAL A 498 -1.86 5.19 4.15
C VAL A 498 -1.05 4.33 5.12
N GLY A 499 0.16 3.97 4.71
CA GLY A 499 1.20 3.32 5.54
C GLY A 499 1.04 1.82 5.75
N ASP A 500 1.91 1.23 6.57
CA ASP A 500 1.85 -0.17 7.03
C ASP A 500 1.91 -0.32 8.58
N GLU A 501 1.97 -1.54 9.09
CA GLU A 501 2.01 -1.78 10.55
C GLU A 501 3.21 -1.12 11.27
N SER A 502 4.23 -0.65 10.56
CA SER A 502 5.31 0.15 11.15
C SER A 502 5.00 1.64 11.10
N SER A 503 4.70 2.17 9.90
CA SER A 503 4.59 3.61 9.68
C SER A 503 3.26 4.23 10.15
N ASN A 504 2.19 3.43 10.24
CA ASN A 504 0.87 3.85 10.71
C ASN A 504 0.18 2.66 11.39
N PRO A 505 0.64 2.24 12.58
CA PRO A 505 0.19 1.01 13.21
C PRO A 505 -1.32 1.02 13.52
N SER A 506 -1.88 -0.17 13.62
CA SER A 506 -3.24 -0.38 14.12
C SER A 506 -3.41 0.25 15.52
N PRO A 507 -4.48 1.02 15.79
CA PRO A 507 -4.72 1.61 17.11
C PRO A 507 -4.69 0.58 18.24
N SER A 508 -4.07 0.91 19.37
CA SER A 508 -3.82 -0.02 20.48
C SER A 508 -5.09 -0.56 21.17
N PHE A 509 -6.23 0.10 20.97
CA PHE A 509 -7.51 -0.43 21.45
C PHE A 509 -7.97 -1.67 20.68
N LEU A 510 -7.43 -1.94 19.49
CA LEU A 510 -7.77 -3.12 18.69
C LEU A 510 -7.26 -4.40 19.33
N GLY A 511 -8.13 -5.40 19.49
CA GLY A 511 -7.84 -6.60 20.29
C GLY A 511 -8.12 -6.42 21.78
N GLU A 512 -8.47 -5.21 22.22
CA GLU A 512 -8.86 -4.88 23.60
C GLU A 512 -10.33 -4.49 23.70
N LYS A 513 -10.81 -4.36 24.94
CA LYS A 513 -12.17 -3.93 25.28
C LYS A 513 -12.21 -2.44 25.53
N ILE A 514 -13.19 -1.74 24.96
CA ILE A 514 -13.38 -0.30 25.19
C ILE A 514 -14.11 -0.08 26.51
N ASN A 515 -13.49 0.67 27.41
CA ASN A 515 -14.08 1.03 28.71
C ASN A 515 -14.95 2.28 28.64
N LYS A 516 -14.51 3.34 27.95
CA LYS A 516 -15.27 4.58 27.85
C LYS A 516 -14.89 5.37 26.61
N LEU A 517 -15.89 6.05 26.04
CA LEU A 517 -15.71 7.11 25.06
C LEU A 517 -15.91 8.46 25.73
N LEU A 518 -15.08 9.45 25.37
CA LEU A 518 -15.27 10.83 25.76
C LEU A 518 -14.73 11.77 24.68
N LEU A 519 -15.05 13.05 24.77
CA LEU A 519 -14.47 14.08 23.90
C LEU A 519 -13.46 14.90 24.69
N PHE A 520 -12.31 15.18 24.10
CA PHE A 520 -11.31 16.07 24.67
C PHE A 520 -10.63 16.88 23.56
N ARG A 521 -10.69 18.21 23.64
CA ARG A 521 -10.05 19.14 22.66
C ARG A 521 -10.32 18.78 21.18
N SER A 522 -11.58 18.57 20.82
CA SER A 522 -12.01 18.18 19.47
C SER A 522 -11.42 16.85 18.97
N ARG A 523 -11.11 15.93 19.89
CA ARG A 523 -10.72 14.55 19.61
C ARG A 523 -11.64 13.60 20.36
N LEU A 524 -12.06 12.53 19.69
CA LEU A 524 -12.71 11.42 20.37
C LEU A 524 -11.63 10.61 21.08
N VAL A 525 -11.82 10.37 22.37
CA VAL A 525 -10.91 9.57 23.19
C VAL A 525 -11.56 8.23 23.50
N VAL A 526 -10.82 7.18 23.24
CA VAL A 526 -11.15 5.79 23.54
C VAL A 526 -10.23 5.35 24.68
N LEU A 527 -10.83 4.94 25.79
CA LEU A 527 -10.11 4.26 26.87
C LEU A 527 -10.21 2.76 26.66
N ALA A 528 -9.08 2.08 26.51
CA ALA A 528 -9.02 0.63 26.36
C ALA A 528 -7.85 0.07 27.15
N SER A 529 -8.09 -0.95 27.98
CA SER A 529 -7.08 -1.53 28.87
C SER A 529 -6.29 -0.44 29.63
N ASP A 530 -4.98 -0.32 29.41
CA ASP A 530 -4.07 0.68 29.99
C ASP A 530 -3.77 1.86 29.04
N THR A 531 -4.43 1.93 27.88
CA THR A 531 -4.16 2.90 26.80
C THR A 531 -5.25 3.97 26.67
N VAL A 532 -4.80 5.16 26.27
CA VAL A 532 -5.63 6.30 25.90
C VAL A 532 -5.37 6.59 24.44
N VAL A 533 -6.38 6.34 23.60
CA VAL A 533 -6.29 6.56 22.15
C VAL A 533 -7.19 7.72 21.76
N CYS A 534 -6.62 8.76 21.17
CA CYS A 534 -7.33 9.92 20.66
C CYS A 534 -7.37 9.90 19.14
N SER A 535 -8.55 10.13 18.56
CA SER A 535 -8.71 10.33 17.12
C SER A 535 -8.08 11.65 16.67
N ARG A 536 -8.05 11.86 15.36
CA ARG A 536 -7.59 13.12 14.76
C ARG A 536 -8.42 14.31 15.21
N THR A 537 -7.81 15.49 15.18
CA THR A 537 -8.50 16.73 15.55
C THR A 537 -9.57 17.10 14.52
N ASN A 538 -10.80 17.38 14.99
CA ASN A 538 -11.98 17.68 14.17
C ASN A 538 -12.40 16.57 13.18
N ASP A 539 -11.93 15.34 13.40
CA ASP A 539 -12.32 14.15 12.63
C ASP A 539 -12.45 12.97 13.60
N GLU A 540 -13.58 12.95 14.31
CA GLU A 540 -13.76 12.17 15.54
C GLU A 540 -13.66 10.66 15.33
N PHE A 541 -13.95 10.16 14.13
CA PHE A 541 -13.98 8.72 13.81
C PHE A 541 -12.76 8.24 13.01
N ASN A 542 -11.70 9.07 12.96
CA ASN A 542 -10.46 8.76 12.26
C ASN A 542 -9.31 8.54 13.24
N PHE A 543 -8.85 7.29 13.33
CA PHE A 543 -7.72 6.89 14.18
C PHE A 543 -6.44 6.58 13.37
N TRP A 544 -6.38 7.01 12.11
CA TRP A 544 -5.22 6.78 11.24
C TRP A 544 -4.50 8.09 10.97
N SER A 545 -3.17 8.06 10.82
CA SER A 545 -2.45 9.26 10.36
C SER A 545 -2.81 9.61 8.91
N LYS A 546 -2.69 10.89 8.55
CA LYS A 546 -2.97 11.33 7.16
C LYS A 546 -1.89 10.92 6.17
N SER A 547 -0.65 10.90 6.64
CA SER A 547 0.53 10.57 5.87
C SER A 547 1.43 9.65 6.69
N ALA A 548 2.08 8.70 6.02
CA ALA A 548 3.08 7.84 6.61
C ALA A 548 4.44 8.54 6.76
N GLN A 549 4.70 9.60 6.00
CA GLN A 549 6.01 10.28 5.96
C GLN A 549 6.15 11.39 6.99
N SER A 550 5.07 12.13 7.22
CA SER A 550 5.10 13.33 8.07
C SER A 550 4.05 13.24 9.16
N ILE A 551 4.50 13.38 10.40
CA ILE A 551 3.62 13.55 11.55
C ILE A 551 3.19 15.01 11.62
N THR A 552 1.88 15.21 11.77
CA THR A 552 1.23 16.50 11.95
C THR A 552 0.62 16.58 13.34
N ASN A 553 0.39 17.80 13.85
CA ASN A 553 -0.22 17.99 15.17
C ASN A 553 -1.67 17.47 15.25
N ASP A 554 -2.30 17.20 14.11
CA ASP A 554 -3.69 16.72 14.02
C ASP A 554 -3.79 15.19 13.97
N ASP A 555 -2.66 14.48 13.88
CA ASP A 555 -2.63 13.01 13.81
C ASP A 555 -3.10 12.36 15.12
N PRO A 556 -3.58 11.11 15.09
CA PRO A 556 -4.06 10.42 16.28
C PRO A 556 -2.96 10.28 17.34
N ILE A 557 -3.37 10.20 18.59
CA ILE A 557 -2.46 10.05 19.74
C ILE A 557 -2.76 8.72 20.39
N ASP A 558 -1.76 7.88 20.55
CA ASP A 558 -1.87 6.58 21.20
C ASP A 558 -0.81 6.49 22.31
N ILE A 559 -1.25 6.51 23.57
CA ILE A 559 -0.36 6.54 24.73
C ILE A 559 -0.83 5.49 25.74
N SER A 560 0.11 4.68 26.22
CA SER A 560 -0.11 3.78 27.35
C SER A 560 0.22 4.44 28.68
N SER A 561 -0.56 4.10 29.71
CA SER A 561 -0.31 4.52 31.08
C SER A 561 0.81 3.68 31.69
N SER A 562 1.92 4.31 32.07
CA SER A 562 3.00 3.61 32.76
C SER A 562 2.72 3.54 34.27
N SER A 563 2.62 2.32 34.82
CA SER A 563 2.47 2.10 36.26
C SER A 563 3.25 0.87 36.74
N THR A 564 3.58 0.83 38.03
CA THR A 564 4.17 -0.35 38.69
C THR A 564 3.14 -1.40 39.07
N LEU A 565 1.85 -1.08 38.95
CA LEU A 565 0.73 -1.99 39.22
C LEU A 565 -0.05 -2.21 37.91
N PRO A 566 -0.75 -3.34 37.74
CA PRO A 566 -1.67 -3.52 36.63
C PRO A 566 -2.75 -2.43 36.66
N THR A 567 -2.85 -1.65 35.59
CA THR A 567 -3.76 -0.51 35.48
C THR A 567 -4.71 -0.69 34.32
N VAL A 568 -6.01 -0.72 34.61
CA VAL A 568 -7.07 -0.64 33.61
C VAL A 568 -7.79 0.69 33.80
N LEU A 569 -7.93 1.45 32.72
CA LEU A 569 -8.54 2.78 32.69
C LEU A 569 -10.05 2.63 32.52
N TYR A 570 -10.83 3.06 33.52
CA TYR A 570 -12.28 2.85 33.56
C TYR A 570 -13.09 4.11 33.30
N ASP A 571 -12.56 5.26 33.68
CA ASP A 571 -13.27 6.51 33.60
C ASP A 571 -12.31 7.66 33.34
N ALA A 572 -12.82 8.75 32.77
CA ALA A 572 -12.07 9.98 32.61
C ALA A 572 -13.00 11.19 32.69
N THR A 573 -12.44 12.30 33.15
CA THR A 573 -13.14 13.58 33.25
C THR A 573 -12.23 14.72 32.83
N GLU A 574 -12.79 15.66 32.09
CA GLU A 574 -12.07 16.87 31.70
C GLU A 574 -12.06 17.87 32.85
N VAL A 575 -10.88 18.40 33.16
CA VAL A 575 -10.67 19.50 34.11
C VAL A 575 -9.94 20.63 33.42
N ASN A 576 -9.93 21.82 34.02
CA ASN A 576 -9.30 23.00 33.41
C ASN A 576 -7.79 22.81 33.11
N SER A 577 -7.11 21.93 33.86
CA SER A 577 -5.69 21.62 33.63
C SER A 577 -5.43 20.56 32.56
N GLY A 578 -6.42 19.77 32.16
CA GLY A 578 -6.22 18.63 31.26
C GLY A 578 -7.28 17.54 31.42
N LEU A 579 -6.94 16.32 31.00
CA LEU A 579 -7.82 15.17 31.11
C LEU A 579 -7.37 14.28 32.27
N ILE A 580 -8.18 14.15 33.31
CA ILE A 580 -7.89 13.21 34.39
C ILE A 580 -8.49 11.86 34.03
N VAL A 581 -7.66 10.82 34.06
CA VAL A 581 -8.06 9.44 33.77
C VAL A 581 -7.93 8.59 35.04
N PHE A 582 -8.96 7.79 35.33
CA PHE A 582 -9.07 6.98 36.53
C PHE A 582 -8.91 5.49 36.20
N SER A 583 -8.01 4.84 36.93
CA SER A 583 -7.95 3.40 37.07
C SER A 583 -8.56 2.96 38.40
N SER A 584 -8.64 1.66 38.65
CA SER A 584 -9.17 1.12 39.92
C SER A 584 -8.40 1.59 41.16
N ASN A 585 -7.09 1.83 41.03
CA ASN A 585 -6.20 2.11 42.17
C ASN A 585 -5.43 3.44 42.06
N GLN A 586 -5.44 4.09 40.90
CA GLN A 586 -4.61 5.26 40.58
C GLN A 586 -5.33 6.23 39.65
N GLN A 587 -4.88 7.48 39.65
CA GLN A 587 -5.34 8.53 38.74
C GLN A 587 -4.15 9.09 37.94
N PHE A 588 -4.40 9.40 36.68
CA PHE A 588 -3.45 9.96 35.71
C PHE A 588 -3.96 11.31 35.20
N MET A 589 -3.06 12.19 34.75
CA MET A 589 -3.39 13.52 34.23
C MET A 589 -2.60 13.80 32.96
#